data_AF-A0A2P6TGS6-F1
#
_entry.id   AF-A0A2P6TGS6-F1
#
_cell.length_a   1.000
_cell.length_b   1.000
_cell.length_c   1.000
_cell.angle_alpha   90.00
_cell.angle_beta   90.00
_cell.angle_gamma   90.00
#
_symmetry.space_group_name_H-M   'P 1'
#
loop_
_entity.id
_entity.type
_entity.pdbx_description
1 polymer ?
#
loop_
_entity_poly.entity_id
_entity_poly.type
_entity_poly.pdbx_seq_one_letter_code
_entity_poly.pdbx_strand_id
1 'polypeptide(L)'
;MLGCLLPDPGRFPGLRQLNLQPLKFVTDDGEDVWDEDAELTTALLQQLPPQLECLTINAFLSVRLYPPAAAGSGRGGRRRRRQQDPAQLLPSLTRLHIHNPGSVELNLSLPSLAKLLTSLTIEEAPVDVALRCDGMPSLAWLSTHSVLDAEDGFAALQHLTHLCCSEGYGGNLERLTPMLQGLAPTLRSLQVDSTAVPAAAAAAGATHLTRLECDSLGCLPHLPKWPKLQALLLGSVRPSTIQQQQLALLAAATSLRCLAFSRYGSDRKQKRRMKELRKALPGCTRLELHAETPDEAPAMALWVQRTQTGARRLDICLGYGHSDIPLTDWDWECAGKPIPAVAEVFGALEALQPRSALRSLKFMAPFCALFYWFPVLESFAGLRELELQAHPEDTGDIDNEWDRDATLTPFELRWLPPGLESLTVVKFDEVWLENGPPPGAAGGREGDSAAGPAQQPLSDLTFLQLNDINGVVLNMGCPSWQRLTLSLTSLGLKWDHEASPEHAALLRGVAASLRELSWYVIGPNELQQQAAEIAPTAQLSHLTKLDFKGAACLEHLPAWPQLRELFLSGTFPSEVTPKLTRTLPHCSVHEYD
;
A
#
# COMPACT_ATOMS: atom_id res chain seq x y z
N MET A 1 -28.45 -4.93 -10.99
CA MET A 1 -29.07 -3.59 -11.23
C MET A 1 -28.08 -2.52 -11.76
N LEU A 2 -26.85 -2.87 -12.14
CA LEU A 2 -25.78 -1.93 -12.55
C LEU A 2 -26.00 -1.16 -13.87
N GLY A 3 -26.85 -1.66 -14.77
CA GLY A 3 -27.11 -1.01 -16.08
C GLY A 3 -27.85 0.33 -16.02
N CYS A 4 -28.22 0.83 -14.84
CA CYS A 4 -29.07 2.00 -14.68
C CYS A 4 -28.38 3.24 -14.05
N LEU A 5 -27.18 3.12 -13.47
CA LEU A 5 -26.60 4.20 -12.62
C LEU A 5 -25.42 4.98 -13.22
N LEU A 6 -24.78 4.50 -14.29
CA LEU A 6 -23.82 5.28 -15.07
C LEU A 6 -24.36 5.44 -16.49
N PRO A 7 -25.07 6.53 -16.82
CA PRO A 7 -25.80 6.62 -18.08
C PRO A 7 -24.93 6.52 -19.34
N ASP A 8 -23.61 6.75 -19.24
CA ASP A 8 -22.65 6.63 -20.35
C ASP A 8 -21.22 6.90 -19.83
N PRO A 9 -20.49 5.91 -19.29
CA PRO A 9 -19.10 6.10 -18.84
C PRO A 9 -18.20 6.66 -19.96
N GLY A 10 -18.52 6.37 -21.22
CA GLY A 10 -17.84 6.90 -22.40
C GLY A 10 -17.79 8.43 -22.52
N ARG A 11 -18.53 9.17 -21.68
CA ARG A 11 -18.56 10.65 -21.67
C ARG A 11 -17.42 11.32 -20.92
N PHE A 12 -16.54 10.58 -20.26
CA PHE A 12 -15.41 11.15 -19.53
C PHE A 12 -14.12 11.09 -20.36
N PRO A 13 -13.87 12.06 -21.28
CA PRO A 13 -12.64 12.10 -22.06
C PRO A 13 -11.44 12.26 -21.10
N GLY A 14 -10.52 11.31 -21.16
CA GLY A 14 -9.31 11.31 -20.32
C GLY A 14 -9.35 10.35 -19.12
N LEU A 15 -10.47 9.69 -18.84
CA LEU A 15 -10.51 8.65 -17.81
C LEU A 15 -9.63 7.45 -18.21
N ARG A 16 -8.49 7.29 -17.53
CA ARG A 16 -7.50 6.23 -17.78
C ARG A 16 -7.55 5.09 -16.76
N GLN A 17 -8.15 5.34 -15.60
CA GLN A 17 -8.27 4.37 -14.51
C GLN A 17 -9.70 4.40 -14.00
N LEU A 18 -10.26 3.22 -13.73
CA LEU A 18 -11.62 3.08 -13.23
C LEU A 18 -11.64 1.94 -12.23
N ASN A 19 -12.27 2.18 -11.08
CA ASN A 19 -12.58 1.16 -10.09
C ASN A 19 -14.07 0.86 -10.16
N LEU A 20 -14.43 -0.41 -10.32
CA LEU A 20 -15.81 -0.89 -10.33
C LEU A 20 -16.03 -1.73 -9.08
N GLN A 21 -17.09 -1.41 -8.35
CA GLN A 21 -17.53 -2.16 -7.19
C GLN A 21 -19.06 -2.25 -7.21
N PRO A 22 -19.67 -3.38 -6.80
CA PRO A 22 -21.11 -3.43 -6.63
C PRO A 22 -21.54 -2.51 -5.50
N LEU A 23 -22.83 -2.16 -5.51
CA LEU A 23 -23.41 -1.37 -4.43
C LEU A 23 -23.32 -2.18 -3.13
N LYS A 24 -22.79 -1.51 -2.11
CA LYS A 24 -22.78 -1.98 -0.73
C LYS A 24 -24.08 -1.53 -0.08
N PHE A 25 -24.88 -2.47 0.42
CA PHE A 25 -26.06 -2.17 1.21
C PHE A 25 -25.74 -2.43 2.68
N VAL A 26 -26.01 -1.45 3.53
CA VAL A 26 -25.97 -1.67 4.98
C VAL A 26 -27.35 -2.16 5.38
N THR A 27 -27.43 -3.34 5.99
CA THR A 27 -28.70 -3.88 6.51
C THR A 27 -29.12 -3.14 7.76
N ASP A 28 -30.36 -3.34 8.21
CA ASP A 28 -30.88 -2.74 9.44
C ASP A 28 -30.05 -3.14 10.68
N ASP A 29 -29.32 -4.26 10.62
CA ASP A 29 -28.43 -4.76 11.68
C ASP A 29 -27.01 -4.16 11.62
N GLY A 30 -26.75 -3.25 10.66
CA GLY A 30 -25.43 -2.64 10.45
C GLY A 30 -24.43 -3.54 9.71
N GLU A 31 -24.87 -4.71 9.23
CA GLU A 31 -24.02 -5.58 8.42
C GLU A 31 -23.94 -5.08 6.98
N ASP A 32 -22.72 -5.07 6.48
CA ASP A 32 -22.41 -4.75 5.09
C ASP A 32 -22.73 -5.93 4.19
N VAL A 33 -23.85 -5.86 3.47
CA VAL A 33 -24.27 -6.87 2.49
C VAL A 33 -23.98 -6.34 1.08
N TRP A 34 -23.09 -7.04 0.38
CA TRP A 34 -22.84 -6.81 -1.04
C TRP A 34 -24.02 -7.35 -1.86
N ASP A 35 -24.27 -6.75 -3.03
CA ASP A 35 -25.19 -7.33 -4.02
C ASP A 35 -24.65 -8.70 -4.43
N GLU A 36 -25.15 -9.77 -3.79
CA GLU A 36 -24.72 -11.15 -4.00
C GLU A 36 -24.92 -11.57 -5.46
N ASP A 37 -25.82 -10.93 -6.22
CA ASP A 37 -26.07 -11.23 -7.62
C ASP A 37 -25.28 -10.33 -8.58
N ALA A 38 -24.32 -9.54 -8.09
CA ALA A 38 -23.54 -8.65 -8.92
C ALA A 38 -22.59 -9.40 -9.85
N GLU A 39 -23.00 -9.51 -11.11
CA GLU A 39 -22.18 -10.05 -12.20
C GLU A 39 -21.62 -8.94 -13.10
N LEU A 40 -20.30 -8.95 -13.30
CA LEU A 40 -19.65 -8.12 -14.32
C LEU A 40 -19.57 -8.92 -15.63
N THR A 41 -20.31 -8.46 -16.64
CA THR A 41 -20.36 -9.09 -17.96
C THR A 41 -19.67 -8.24 -19.03
N THR A 42 -19.30 -8.87 -20.16
CA THR A 42 -18.76 -8.18 -21.34
C THR A 42 -19.62 -7.00 -21.80
N ALA A 43 -20.94 -7.05 -21.60
CA ALA A 43 -21.87 -5.97 -21.97
C ALA A 43 -21.57 -4.65 -21.25
N LEU A 44 -21.16 -4.73 -19.97
CA LEU A 44 -20.82 -3.56 -19.17
C LEU A 44 -19.47 -2.96 -19.61
N LEU A 45 -18.50 -3.82 -19.96
CA LEU A 45 -17.22 -3.37 -20.51
C LEU A 45 -17.37 -2.59 -21.83
N GLN A 46 -18.41 -2.85 -22.62
CA GLN A 46 -18.65 -2.11 -23.88
C GLN A 46 -19.04 -0.65 -23.66
N GLN A 47 -19.49 -0.31 -22.44
CA GLN A 47 -19.90 1.04 -22.07
C GLN A 47 -18.74 1.87 -21.50
N LEU A 48 -17.60 1.22 -21.23
CA LEU A 48 -16.44 1.88 -20.63
C LEU A 48 -15.70 2.77 -21.66
N PRO A 49 -15.00 3.82 -21.20
CA PRO A 49 -14.28 4.72 -22.09
C PRO A 49 -13.20 3.99 -22.90
N PRO A 50 -13.03 4.30 -24.20
CA PRO A 50 -12.05 3.61 -25.04
C PRO A 50 -10.59 3.89 -24.64
N GLN A 51 -10.32 4.99 -23.95
CA GLN A 51 -8.98 5.36 -23.43
C GLN A 51 -8.63 4.75 -22.07
N LEU A 52 -9.48 3.87 -21.52
CA LEU A 52 -9.23 3.26 -20.22
C LEU A 52 -7.99 2.36 -20.28
N GLU A 53 -6.98 2.64 -19.45
CA GLU A 53 -5.70 1.92 -19.40
C GLU A 53 -5.66 0.90 -18.25
N CYS A 54 -6.35 1.19 -17.14
CA CYS A 54 -6.43 0.35 -15.94
C CYS A 54 -7.88 0.18 -15.50
N LEU A 55 -8.28 -1.05 -15.26
CA LEU A 55 -9.59 -1.38 -14.70
C LEU A 55 -9.39 -2.20 -13.42
N THR A 56 -9.92 -1.71 -12.31
CA THR A 56 -10.00 -2.42 -11.04
C THR A 56 -11.45 -2.87 -10.84
N ILE A 57 -11.65 -4.13 -10.47
CA ILE A 57 -12.95 -4.74 -10.21
C ILE A 57 -12.90 -5.30 -8.80
N ASN A 58 -13.81 -4.90 -7.92
CA ASN A 58 -13.79 -5.30 -6.52
C ASN A 58 -15.14 -5.95 -6.13
N ALA A 59 -15.10 -7.04 -5.39
CA ALA A 59 -16.24 -7.65 -4.70
C ALA A 59 -17.43 -8.08 -5.58
N PHE A 60 -17.20 -8.38 -6.86
CA PHE A 60 -18.25 -8.95 -7.74
C PHE A 60 -18.41 -10.45 -7.47
N LEU A 61 -19.64 -10.97 -7.41
CA LEU A 61 -19.87 -12.41 -7.28
C LEU A 61 -19.29 -13.19 -8.46
N SER A 62 -19.43 -12.66 -9.68
CA SER A 62 -18.87 -13.30 -10.87
C SER A 62 -18.36 -12.26 -11.86
N VAL A 63 -17.16 -12.51 -12.39
CA VAL A 63 -16.57 -11.73 -13.48
C VAL A 63 -16.46 -12.62 -14.70
N ARG A 64 -17.33 -12.38 -15.69
CA ARG A 64 -17.48 -13.20 -16.90
C ARG A 64 -17.21 -12.38 -18.15
N LEU A 65 -16.01 -12.51 -18.69
CA LEU A 65 -15.60 -11.82 -19.90
C LEU A 65 -15.52 -12.81 -21.05
N TYR A 66 -16.64 -12.98 -21.77
CA TYR A 66 -16.75 -13.83 -22.94
C TYR A 66 -16.85 -13.02 -24.23
N PRO A 67 -16.41 -13.58 -25.38
CA PRO A 67 -16.87 -13.05 -26.66
C PRO A 67 -18.40 -13.14 -26.68
N PRO A 68 -19.11 -12.13 -27.19
CA PRO A 68 -20.56 -12.20 -27.31
C PRO A 68 -20.90 -13.44 -28.13
N ALA A 69 -21.63 -14.38 -27.53
CA ALA A 69 -22.06 -15.61 -28.19
C ALA A 69 -22.64 -15.22 -29.54
N ALA A 70 -22.07 -15.78 -30.63
CA ALA A 70 -22.54 -15.51 -31.98
C ALA A 70 -24.03 -15.81 -31.99
N ALA A 71 -24.85 -14.75 -31.91
CA ALA A 71 -26.30 -14.88 -31.77
C ALA A 71 -26.73 -15.82 -32.88
N GLY A 72 -27.22 -17.00 -32.48
CA GLY A 72 -27.50 -18.09 -33.39
C GLY A 72 -28.22 -17.53 -34.60
N SER A 73 -27.84 -17.99 -35.78
CA SER A 73 -28.33 -17.57 -37.11
C SER A 73 -29.81 -17.90 -37.34
N GLY A 74 -30.66 -17.66 -36.34
CA GLY A 74 -32.10 -17.70 -36.35
C GLY A 74 -32.61 -16.72 -37.40
N ARG A 75 -32.88 -17.28 -38.57
CA ARG A 75 -33.56 -16.64 -39.69
C ARG A 75 -34.89 -16.03 -39.22
N GLY A 76 -34.96 -14.70 -39.15
CA GLY A 76 -36.23 -14.00 -39.28
C GLY A 76 -36.38 -12.78 -38.38
N GLY A 77 -36.33 -11.59 -38.97
CA GLY A 77 -36.86 -10.38 -38.34
C GLY A 77 -35.94 -9.16 -38.45
N ARG A 78 -36.20 -8.33 -39.46
CA ARG A 78 -35.52 -7.06 -39.73
C ARG A 78 -35.66 -6.06 -38.57
N ARG A 79 -34.76 -6.09 -37.59
CA ARG A 79 -34.40 -4.88 -36.81
C ARG A 79 -32.88 -4.81 -36.72
N ARG A 80 -32.28 -4.09 -37.68
CA ARG A 80 -30.88 -3.65 -37.62
C ARG A 80 -30.71 -2.67 -36.44
N ARG A 81 -30.64 -3.17 -35.21
CA ARG A 81 -29.90 -2.44 -34.17
C ARG A 81 -28.46 -2.36 -34.68
N ARG A 82 -27.85 -1.17 -34.65
CA ARG A 82 -26.41 -0.99 -34.89
C ARG A 82 -25.68 -1.82 -33.83
N GLN A 83 -25.42 -3.08 -34.15
CA GLN A 83 -24.60 -3.95 -33.35
C GLN A 83 -23.18 -3.40 -33.54
N GLN A 84 -22.71 -2.63 -32.54
CA GLN A 84 -21.32 -2.18 -32.50
C GLN A 84 -20.43 -3.40 -32.69
N ASP A 85 -19.44 -3.27 -33.56
CA ASP A 85 -18.51 -4.33 -33.87
C ASP A 85 -17.80 -4.74 -32.56
N PRO A 86 -17.97 -5.98 -32.07
CA PRO A 86 -17.37 -6.43 -30.81
C PRO A 86 -15.84 -6.37 -30.82
N ALA A 87 -15.24 -6.13 -32.00
CA ALA A 87 -13.81 -5.90 -32.18
C ALA A 87 -13.28 -4.59 -31.55
N GLN A 88 -14.10 -3.65 -31.07
CA GLN A 88 -13.61 -2.35 -30.54
C GLN A 88 -13.70 -2.20 -29.01
N LEU A 89 -13.72 -3.31 -28.27
CA LEU A 89 -13.78 -3.25 -26.81
C LEU A 89 -12.44 -2.80 -26.23
N LEU A 90 -12.45 -1.64 -25.57
CA LEU A 90 -11.37 -1.07 -24.75
C LEU A 90 -9.97 -1.14 -25.39
N PRO A 91 -9.73 -0.40 -26.49
CA PRO A 91 -8.48 -0.45 -27.25
C PRO A 91 -7.27 0.14 -26.52
N SER A 92 -7.36 0.48 -25.24
CA SER A 92 -6.25 0.98 -24.43
C SER A 92 -6.04 0.21 -23.13
N LEU A 93 -6.87 -0.81 -22.83
CA LEU A 93 -6.78 -1.51 -21.55
C LEU A 93 -5.51 -2.35 -21.49
N THR A 94 -4.60 -1.98 -20.59
CA THR A 94 -3.31 -2.64 -20.40
C THR A 94 -3.19 -3.36 -19.07
N ARG A 95 -4.00 -2.97 -18.08
CA ARG A 95 -3.99 -3.53 -16.72
C ARG A 95 -5.40 -3.86 -16.26
N LEU A 96 -5.57 -5.06 -15.72
CA LEU A 96 -6.83 -5.55 -15.14
C LEU A 96 -6.55 -6.09 -13.75
N HIS A 97 -7.19 -5.51 -12.75
CA HIS A 97 -7.11 -5.91 -11.35
C HIS A 97 -8.48 -6.40 -10.91
N ILE A 98 -8.56 -7.59 -10.32
CA ILE A 98 -9.79 -8.18 -9.83
C ILE A 98 -9.56 -8.59 -8.38
N HIS A 99 -10.29 -8.00 -7.45
CA HIS A 99 -10.16 -8.24 -6.01
C HIS A 99 -11.46 -8.84 -5.46
N ASN A 100 -11.31 -9.86 -4.61
CA ASN A 100 -12.40 -10.60 -3.98
C ASN A 100 -13.55 -11.00 -4.95
N PRO A 101 -13.26 -11.57 -6.13
CA PRO A 101 -14.33 -12.02 -7.02
C PRO A 101 -14.86 -13.37 -6.54
N GLY A 102 -16.18 -13.58 -6.49
CA GLY A 102 -16.72 -14.91 -6.15
C GLY A 102 -16.35 -15.99 -7.17
N SER A 103 -16.20 -15.62 -8.46
CA SER A 103 -15.70 -16.48 -9.54
C SER A 103 -15.17 -15.63 -10.69
N VAL A 104 -14.17 -16.13 -11.44
CA VAL A 104 -13.57 -15.41 -12.57
C VAL A 104 -13.45 -16.33 -13.78
N GLU A 105 -14.11 -15.95 -14.86
CA GLU A 105 -14.03 -16.62 -16.16
C GLU A 105 -13.62 -15.60 -17.23
N LEU A 106 -12.35 -15.63 -17.61
CA LEU A 106 -11.78 -14.74 -18.61
C LEU A 106 -11.52 -15.50 -19.91
N ASN A 107 -12.49 -15.44 -20.82
CA ASN A 107 -12.35 -15.91 -22.19
C ASN A 107 -12.20 -14.71 -23.13
N LEU A 108 -11.00 -14.16 -23.18
CA LEU A 108 -10.70 -12.95 -23.95
C LEU A 108 -10.35 -13.26 -25.41
N SER A 109 -11.16 -14.09 -26.08
CA SER A 109 -11.08 -14.28 -27.54
C SER A 109 -11.39 -13.00 -28.36
N LEU A 110 -11.45 -11.83 -27.70
CA LEU A 110 -11.66 -10.51 -28.27
C LEU A 110 -10.31 -10.00 -28.85
N PRO A 111 -10.14 -9.92 -30.18
CA PRO A 111 -8.84 -9.68 -30.82
C PRO A 111 -8.15 -8.35 -30.45
N SER A 112 -8.90 -7.39 -29.92
CA SER A 112 -8.43 -6.05 -29.54
C SER A 112 -7.89 -5.99 -28.12
N LEU A 113 -8.67 -6.45 -27.14
CA LEU A 113 -8.26 -6.46 -25.73
C LEU A 113 -7.09 -7.44 -25.50
N ALA A 114 -7.10 -8.56 -26.23
CA ALA A 114 -6.07 -9.59 -26.22
C ALA A 114 -4.64 -9.09 -26.48
N LYS A 115 -4.51 -8.07 -27.33
CA LYS A 115 -3.21 -7.59 -27.80
C LYS A 115 -2.58 -6.54 -26.89
N LEU A 116 -3.33 -6.01 -25.94
CA LEU A 116 -2.89 -4.86 -25.15
C LEU A 116 -2.81 -5.15 -23.66
N LEU A 117 -3.54 -6.15 -23.17
CA LEU A 117 -3.46 -6.52 -21.77
C LEU A 117 -2.05 -7.05 -21.45
N THR A 118 -1.32 -6.29 -20.62
CA THR A 118 0.06 -6.59 -20.19
C THR A 118 0.13 -7.07 -18.74
N SER A 119 -0.86 -6.73 -17.91
CA SER A 119 -0.91 -7.13 -16.50
C SER A 119 -2.32 -7.54 -16.11
N LEU A 120 -2.41 -8.71 -15.47
CA LEU A 120 -3.61 -9.26 -14.89
C LEU A 120 -3.31 -9.68 -13.45
N THR A 121 -4.05 -9.12 -12.51
CA THR A 121 -3.95 -9.45 -11.09
C THR A 121 -5.32 -9.87 -10.58
N ILE A 122 -5.39 -11.03 -9.95
CA ILE A 122 -6.59 -11.61 -9.35
C ILE A 122 -6.26 -11.95 -7.89
N GLU A 123 -6.93 -11.30 -6.96
CA GLU A 123 -6.68 -11.44 -5.53
C GLU A 123 -7.94 -11.93 -4.83
N GLU A 124 -7.75 -12.80 -3.84
CA GLU A 124 -8.82 -13.25 -2.93
C GLU A 124 -10.03 -13.91 -3.61
N ALA A 125 -9.87 -14.58 -4.76
CA ALA A 125 -10.98 -15.33 -5.33
C ALA A 125 -11.17 -16.65 -4.53
N PRO A 126 -12.36 -16.91 -3.93
CA PRO A 126 -12.60 -18.12 -3.17
C PRO A 126 -12.78 -19.37 -4.06
N VAL A 127 -12.95 -19.18 -5.38
CA VAL A 127 -13.28 -20.24 -6.34
C VAL A 127 -12.29 -20.24 -7.52
N ASP A 128 -12.29 -21.33 -8.30
CA ASP A 128 -11.50 -21.54 -9.52
C ASP A 128 -11.55 -20.34 -10.48
N VAL A 129 -10.38 -19.91 -10.94
CA VAL A 129 -10.16 -18.90 -11.96
C VAL A 129 -9.95 -19.61 -13.29
N ALA A 130 -10.91 -19.50 -14.21
CA ALA A 130 -10.81 -20.05 -15.55
C ALA A 130 -10.22 -18.98 -16.51
N LEU A 131 -8.99 -19.19 -16.97
CA LEU A 131 -8.32 -18.29 -17.92
C LEU A 131 -8.13 -18.94 -19.29
N ARG A 132 -8.58 -18.26 -20.34
CA ARG A 132 -8.25 -18.62 -21.72
C ARG A 132 -7.07 -17.79 -22.22
N CYS A 133 -5.88 -18.39 -22.19
CA CYS A 133 -4.62 -17.69 -22.42
C CYS A 133 -4.32 -17.38 -23.90
N ASP A 134 -4.94 -18.10 -24.85
CA ASP A 134 -4.79 -17.85 -26.29
C ASP A 134 -5.22 -16.42 -26.69
N GLY A 135 -6.18 -15.88 -25.94
CA GLY A 135 -6.68 -14.52 -26.05
C GLY A 135 -5.87 -13.46 -25.31
N MET A 136 -4.67 -13.73 -24.79
CA MET A 136 -3.86 -12.70 -24.10
C MET A 136 -2.35 -12.77 -24.43
N PRO A 137 -1.95 -12.84 -25.70
CA PRO A 137 -0.54 -13.08 -26.06
C PRO A 137 0.45 -12.03 -25.51
N SER A 138 0.00 -10.81 -25.23
CA SER A 138 0.85 -9.71 -24.74
C SER A 138 0.99 -9.65 -23.22
N LEU A 139 0.36 -10.58 -22.49
CA LEU A 139 0.39 -10.60 -21.03
C LEU A 139 1.82 -10.83 -20.54
N ALA A 140 2.36 -9.87 -19.80
CA ALA A 140 3.70 -9.89 -19.23
C ALA A 140 3.68 -10.24 -17.73
N TRP A 141 2.59 -9.89 -17.05
CA TRP A 141 2.41 -10.10 -15.61
C TRP A 141 1.08 -10.79 -15.34
N LEU A 142 1.14 -11.95 -14.67
CA LEU A 142 -0.03 -12.66 -14.15
C LEU A 142 0.16 -12.91 -12.66
N SER A 143 -0.77 -12.43 -11.84
CA SER A 143 -0.83 -12.73 -10.42
C SER A 143 -2.21 -13.28 -10.07
N THR A 144 -2.25 -14.43 -9.41
CA THR A 144 -3.48 -15.06 -8.93
C THR A 144 -3.25 -15.62 -7.54
N HIS A 145 -4.16 -15.33 -6.61
CA HIS A 145 -4.16 -15.93 -5.27
C HIS A 145 -5.15 -17.09 -5.13
N SER A 146 -5.52 -17.67 -6.27
CA SER A 146 -6.62 -18.64 -6.40
C SER A 146 -6.25 -19.77 -7.36
N VAL A 147 -7.02 -20.86 -7.32
CA VAL A 147 -6.80 -22.02 -8.19
C VAL A 147 -6.95 -21.60 -9.64
N LEU A 148 -5.86 -21.75 -10.40
CA LEU A 148 -5.83 -21.37 -11.79
C LEU A 148 -6.10 -22.56 -12.70
N ASP A 149 -7.23 -22.51 -13.41
CA ASP A 149 -7.51 -23.43 -14.52
C ASP A 149 -7.32 -22.69 -15.84
N ALA A 150 -6.38 -23.13 -16.67
CA ALA A 150 -6.25 -22.57 -18.02
C ALA A 150 -6.53 -23.63 -19.06
N GLU A 151 -7.69 -23.52 -19.69
CA GLU A 151 -8.26 -24.50 -20.62
C GLU A 151 -7.31 -24.82 -21.79
N ASP A 152 -6.63 -23.80 -22.32
CA ASP A 152 -5.76 -23.91 -23.50
C ASP A 152 -4.26 -23.98 -23.13
N GLY A 153 -3.93 -24.01 -21.84
CA GLY A 153 -2.56 -23.92 -21.35
C GLY A 153 -1.89 -22.56 -21.60
N PHE A 154 -0.58 -22.47 -21.30
CA PHE A 154 0.15 -21.19 -21.30
C PHE A 154 1.03 -20.94 -22.53
N ALA A 155 1.02 -21.82 -23.52
CA ALA A 155 1.91 -21.73 -24.69
C ALA A 155 1.72 -20.44 -25.51
N ALA A 156 0.54 -19.82 -25.44
CA ALA A 156 0.24 -18.57 -26.11
C ALA A 156 0.84 -17.33 -25.41
N LEU A 157 1.21 -17.42 -24.14
CA LEU A 157 1.70 -16.29 -23.33
C LEU A 157 3.20 -16.09 -23.49
N GLN A 158 3.65 -15.87 -24.73
CA GLN A 158 5.07 -15.74 -25.09
C GLN A 158 5.75 -14.50 -24.50
N HIS A 159 4.98 -13.55 -23.95
CA HIS A 159 5.50 -12.36 -23.31
C HIS A 159 5.50 -12.41 -21.78
N LEU A 160 4.99 -13.50 -21.17
CA LEU A 160 4.87 -13.61 -19.73
C LEU A 160 6.26 -13.70 -19.09
N THR A 161 6.57 -12.71 -18.26
CA THR A 161 7.84 -12.61 -17.52
C THR A 161 7.64 -12.75 -16.02
N HIS A 162 6.45 -12.46 -15.51
CA HIS A 162 6.11 -12.57 -14.09
C HIS A 162 4.87 -13.45 -13.92
N LEU A 163 5.00 -14.50 -13.10
CA LEU A 163 3.91 -15.37 -12.71
C LEU A 163 3.90 -15.49 -11.18
N CYS A 164 2.79 -15.10 -10.56
CA CYS A 164 2.51 -15.33 -9.15
C CYS A 164 1.25 -16.21 -9.06
N CYS A 165 1.37 -17.38 -8.46
CA CYS A 165 0.27 -18.29 -8.17
C CYS A 165 0.40 -18.73 -6.72
N SER A 166 -0.35 -18.13 -5.80
CA SER A 166 -0.45 -18.63 -4.43
C SER A 166 -1.58 -19.66 -4.32
N GLU A 167 -1.44 -20.64 -3.43
CA GLU A 167 -2.53 -21.60 -3.17
C GLU A 167 -3.62 -20.94 -2.33
N GLY A 168 -4.78 -20.72 -2.95
CA GLY A 168 -6.04 -20.81 -2.22
C GLY A 168 -6.28 -22.26 -1.77
N TYR A 169 -6.87 -22.44 -0.58
CA TYR A 169 -7.14 -23.72 0.09
C TYR A 169 -7.35 -24.94 -0.84
N GLY A 170 -6.28 -25.73 -1.07
CA GLY A 170 -6.39 -27.11 -1.60
C GLY A 170 -6.35 -27.31 -3.13
N GLY A 171 -5.85 -26.35 -3.91
CA GLY A 171 -5.74 -26.46 -5.37
C GLY A 171 -4.72 -27.49 -5.89
N ASN A 172 -5.03 -28.15 -7.02
CA ASN A 172 -4.16 -29.16 -7.63
C ASN A 172 -3.07 -28.55 -8.54
N LEU A 173 -1.97 -28.08 -7.94
CA LEU A 173 -0.80 -27.51 -8.64
C LEU A 173 -0.10 -28.46 -9.62
N GLU A 174 -0.42 -29.75 -9.63
CA GLU A 174 0.08 -30.66 -10.67
C GLU A 174 -0.31 -30.17 -12.07
N ARG A 175 -1.45 -29.47 -12.20
CA ARG A 175 -1.91 -28.87 -13.46
C ARG A 175 -0.99 -27.75 -13.98
N LEU A 176 -0.25 -27.06 -13.11
CA LEU A 176 0.70 -26.00 -13.51
C LEU A 176 2.00 -26.56 -14.12
N THR A 177 2.30 -27.84 -13.92
CA THR A 177 3.51 -28.48 -14.45
C THR A 177 3.61 -28.45 -15.97
N PRO A 178 2.61 -28.97 -16.73
CA PRO A 178 2.64 -28.88 -18.20
C PRO A 178 2.60 -27.44 -18.70
N MET A 179 1.95 -26.55 -17.96
CA MET A 179 1.81 -25.14 -18.33
C MET A 179 3.14 -24.39 -18.35
N LEU A 180 3.99 -24.64 -17.34
CA LEU A 180 5.30 -24.01 -17.24
C LEU A 180 6.28 -24.40 -18.35
N GLN A 181 6.07 -25.55 -19.01
CA GLN A 181 6.87 -25.96 -20.17
C GLN A 181 6.79 -24.96 -21.32
N GLY A 182 5.62 -24.33 -21.52
CA GLY A 182 5.45 -23.30 -22.54
C GLY A 182 6.07 -21.94 -22.17
N LEU A 183 6.15 -21.62 -20.87
CA LEU A 183 6.57 -20.31 -20.36
C LEU A 183 8.05 -20.18 -20.06
N ALA A 184 8.74 -21.30 -19.88
CA ALA A 184 10.14 -21.34 -19.48
C ALA A 184 11.08 -20.35 -20.17
N PRO A 185 11.04 -20.12 -21.50
CA PRO A 185 12.02 -19.24 -22.14
C PRO A 185 11.88 -17.76 -21.74
N THR A 186 10.70 -17.31 -21.31
CA THR A 186 10.43 -15.88 -21.07
C THR A 186 10.30 -15.53 -19.58
N LEU A 187 10.04 -16.53 -18.73
CA LEU A 187 9.80 -16.34 -17.31
C LEU A 187 11.04 -15.81 -16.57
N ARG A 188 10.87 -14.69 -15.84
CA ARG A 188 11.91 -14.00 -15.05
C ARG A 188 11.62 -13.99 -13.57
N SER A 189 10.35 -13.99 -13.19
CA SER A 189 9.88 -14.03 -11.80
C SER A 189 8.82 -15.10 -11.66
N LEU A 190 8.99 -15.97 -10.67
CA LEU A 190 8.02 -17.01 -10.32
C LEU A 190 7.77 -16.96 -8.81
N GLN A 191 6.51 -16.86 -8.40
CA GLN A 191 6.08 -16.96 -7.02
C GLN A 191 5.03 -18.07 -6.91
N VAL A 192 5.32 -19.11 -6.13
CA VAL A 192 4.48 -20.32 -6.02
C VAL A 192 4.60 -20.98 -4.65
N ASP A 193 3.48 -21.37 -4.05
CA ASP A 193 3.50 -22.00 -2.72
C ASP A 193 3.78 -23.52 -2.77
N SER A 194 3.73 -24.10 -3.98
CA SER A 194 3.90 -25.54 -4.18
C SER A 194 5.34 -26.04 -4.09
N THR A 195 5.47 -27.27 -3.60
CA THR A 195 6.73 -28.03 -3.68
C THR A 195 7.04 -28.59 -5.08
N ALA A 196 6.02 -28.86 -5.90
CA ALA A 196 6.18 -29.54 -7.19
C ALA A 196 6.54 -28.57 -8.34
N VAL A 197 6.08 -27.33 -8.23
CA VAL A 197 6.19 -26.33 -9.29
C VAL A 197 7.62 -25.87 -9.59
N PRO A 198 8.52 -25.68 -8.60
CA PRO A 198 9.91 -25.36 -8.88
C PRO A 198 10.62 -26.47 -9.67
N ALA A 199 10.30 -27.74 -9.42
CA ALA A 199 10.84 -28.87 -10.19
C ALA A 199 10.33 -28.86 -11.63
N ALA A 200 9.04 -28.53 -11.83
CA ALA A 200 8.45 -28.35 -13.15
C ALA A 200 9.11 -27.22 -13.93
N ALA A 201 9.27 -26.03 -13.34
CA ALA A 201 9.95 -24.89 -13.98
C ALA A 201 11.40 -25.21 -14.36
N ALA A 202 12.08 -26.00 -13.53
CA ALA A 202 13.42 -26.47 -13.80
C ALA A 202 13.48 -27.52 -14.92
N ALA A 203 12.50 -28.42 -14.98
CA ALA A 203 12.36 -29.39 -16.07
C ALA A 203 12.00 -28.70 -17.40
N ALA A 204 11.19 -27.64 -17.32
CA ALA A 204 10.78 -26.80 -18.44
C ALA A 204 11.92 -25.95 -19.02
N GLY A 205 13.02 -25.76 -18.27
CA GLY A 205 14.19 -25.03 -18.76
C GLY A 205 14.09 -23.52 -18.60
N ALA A 206 13.50 -23.03 -17.49
CA ALA A 206 13.37 -21.61 -17.17
C ALA A 206 14.71 -20.91 -16.83
N THR A 207 15.66 -20.92 -17.77
CA THR A 207 17.04 -20.44 -17.58
C THR A 207 17.15 -18.92 -17.40
N HIS A 208 16.07 -18.18 -17.70
CA HIS A 208 15.97 -16.73 -17.54
C HIS A 208 15.42 -16.28 -16.20
N LEU A 209 15.09 -17.22 -15.30
CA LEU A 209 14.55 -16.92 -13.99
C LEU A 209 15.58 -16.13 -13.15
N THR A 210 15.18 -14.94 -12.71
CA THR A 210 15.96 -14.02 -11.87
C THR A 210 15.43 -13.93 -10.44
N ARG A 211 14.14 -14.16 -10.23
CA ARG A 211 13.50 -14.17 -8.92
C ARG A 211 12.63 -15.43 -8.77
N LEU A 212 12.80 -16.14 -7.66
CA LEU A 212 11.96 -17.26 -7.27
C LEU A 212 11.49 -17.03 -5.84
N GLU A 213 10.20 -17.16 -5.64
CA GLU A 213 9.56 -17.15 -4.32
C GLU A 213 8.80 -18.46 -4.17
N CYS A 214 9.13 -19.24 -3.16
CA CYS A 214 8.46 -20.51 -2.93
C CYS A 214 8.51 -20.98 -1.49
N ASP A 215 7.52 -21.75 -1.09
CA ASP A 215 7.35 -22.23 0.28
C ASP A 215 8.08 -23.54 0.60
N SER A 216 8.93 -23.98 -0.34
CA SER A 216 9.55 -25.30 -0.28
C SER A 216 11.05 -25.30 -0.54
N LEU A 217 11.74 -26.19 0.16
CA LEU A 217 13.13 -26.55 -0.12
C LEU A 217 13.30 -27.41 -1.39
N GLY A 218 12.19 -27.84 -2.01
CA GLY A 218 12.19 -28.64 -3.24
C GLY A 218 12.83 -27.93 -4.45
N CYS A 219 12.94 -26.60 -4.41
CA CYS A 219 13.62 -25.82 -5.45
C CYS A 219 15.15 -25.94 -5.43
N LEU A 220 15.75 -26.30 -4.29
CA LEU A 220 17.21 -26.24 -4.10
C LEU A 220 18.01 -27.17 -5.02
N PRO A 221 17.60 -28.43 -5.28
CA PRO A 221 18.29 -29.30 -6.25
C PRO A 221 18.30 -28.75 -7.67
N HIS A 222 17.45 -27.76 -7.97
CA HIS A 222 17.28 -27.19 -9.30
C HIS A 222 18.01 -25.87 -9.52
N LEU A 223 18.61 -25.28 -8.47
CA LEU A 223 19.36 -24.02 -8.58
C LEU A 223 20.42 -24.01 -9.70
N PRO A 224 21.18 -25.10 -9.97
CA PRO A 224 22.14 -25.11 -11.08
C PRO A 224 21.50 -24.91 -12.46
N LYS A 225 20.21 -25.19 -12.61
CA LYS A 225 19.45 -24.99 -13.85
C LYS A 225 19.00 -23.53 -14.05
N TRP A 226 19.15 -22.68 -13.02
CA TRP A 226 18.80 -21.26 -13.05
C TRP A 226 20.04 -20.39 -12.84
N PRO A 227 20.97 -20.36 -13.79
CA PRO A 227 22.24 -19.65 -13.63
C PRO A 227 22.07 -18.14 -13.45
N LYS A 228 20.90 -17.57 -13.75
CA LYS A 228 20.58 -16.14 -13.60
C LYS A 228 19.78 -15.81 -12.34
N LEU A 229 19.50 -16.77 -11.45
CA LEU A 229 18.70 -16.54 -10.26
C LEU A 229 19.43 -15.60 -9.30
N GLN A 230 18.87 -14.42 -9.08
CA GLN A 230 19.42 -13.38 -8.21
C GLN A 230 18.72 -13.34 -6.85
N ALA A 231 17.42 -13.62 -6.79
CA ALA A 231 16.65 -13.59 -5.56
C ALA A 231 15.92 -14.92 -5.34
N LEU A 232 16.12 -15.51 -4.15
CA LEU A 232 15.38 -16.67 -3.67
C LEU A 232 14.68 -16.29 -2.36
N LEU A 233 13.36 -16.28 -2.37
CA LEU A 233 12.53 -16.01 -1.20
C LEU A 233 11.87 -17.31 -0.79
N LEU A 234 12.07 -17.72 0.46
CA LEU A 234 11.53 -18.95 1.00
C LEU A 234 10.51 -18.64 2.08
N GLY A 235 9.22 -18.65 1.75
CA GLY A 235 8.19 -18.16 2.66
C GLY A 235 8.04 -19.08 3.87
N SER A 236 7.51 -20.28 3.65
CA SER A 236 7.26 -21.25 4.73
C SER A 236 8.49 -22.00 5.27
N VAL A 237 9.70 -21.72 4.78
CA VAL A 237 10.92 -22.44 5.20
C VAL A 237 11.62 -21.70 6.34
N ARG A 238 11.88 -22.40 7.44
CA ARG A 238 12.74 -21.87 8.52
C ARG A 238 14.22 -22.09 8.18
N PRO A 239 15.13 -21.14 8.46
CA PRO A 239 16.56 -21.36 8.19
C PRO A 239 17.14 -22.59 8.88
N SER A 240 16.66 -22.95 10.07
CA SER A 240 17.13 -24.11 10.83
C SER A 240 16.85 -25.45 10.16
N THR A 241 15.89 -25.53 9.23
CA THR A 241 15.58 -26.78 8.51
C THR A 241 16.52 -27.03 7.34
N ILE A 242 17.28 -26.01 6.90
CA ILE A 242 18.27 -26.16 5.83
C ILE A 242 19.38 -27.08 6.32
N GLN A 243 19.53 -28.23 5.70
CA GLN A 243 20.59 -29.21 5.97
C GLN A 243 21.92 -28.83 5.28
N GLN A 244 23.01 -29.49 5.66
CA GLN A 244 24.34 -29.18 5.10
C GLN A 244 24.43 -29.42 3.59
N GLN A 245 23.73 -30.43 3.07
CA GLN A 245 23.65 -30.70 1.62
C GLN A 245 22.92 -29.56 0.89
N GLN A 246 21.82 -29.07 1.45
CA GLN A 246 21.05 -27.94 0.92
C GLN A 246 21.83 -26.62 0.97
N LEU A 247 22.64 -26.43 2.01
CA LEU A 247 23.57 -25.31 2.11
C LEU A 247 24.61 -25.32 0.99
N ALA A 248 25.14 -26.50 0.63
CA ALA A 248 26.06 -26.64 -0.49
C ALA A 248 25.40 -26.31 -1.84
N LEU A 249 24.13 -26.69 -2.02
CA LEU A 249 23.35 -26.32 -3.21
C LEU A 249 23.14 -24.81 -3.32
N LEU A 250 22.80 -24.15 -2.20
CA LEU A 250 22.71 -22.69 -2.14
C LEU A 250 24.05 -22.02 -2.45
N ALA A 251 25.15 -22.54 -1.91
CA ALA A 251 26.49 -22.00 -2.14
C ALA A 251 26.96 -22.17 -3.60
N ALA A 252 26.48 -23.20 -4.30
CA ALA A 252 26.74 -23.39 -5.72
C ALA A 252 26.00 -22.38 -6.62
N ALA A 253 24.94 -21.73 -6.11
CA ALA A 253 24.19 -20.70 -6.84
C ALA A 253 24.94 -19.35 -6.81
N THR A 254 26.01 -19.25 -7.60
CA THR A 254 26.93 -18.09 -7.62
C THR A 254 26.29 -16.76 -8.06
N SER A 255 25.16 -16.80 -8.76
CA SER A 255 24.39 -15.63 -9.15
C SER A 255 23.44 -15.11 -8.07
N LEU A 256 23.22 -15.87 -7.00
CA LEU A 256 22.32 -15.50 -5.92
C LEU A 256 22.87 -14.26 -5.19
N ARG A 257 22.02 -13.24 -5.06
CA ARG A 257 22.28 -11.95 -4.41
C ARG A 257 21.36 -11.69 -3.24
N CYS A 258 20.17 -12.29 -3.25
CA CYS A 258 19.19 -12.20 -2.19
C CYS A 258 18.71 -13.60 -1.79
N LEU A 259 18.75 -13.88 -0.49
CA LEU A 259 18.11 -15.03 0.12
C LEU A 259 17.25 -14.50 1.27
N ALA A 260 15.94 -14.65 1.17
CA ALA A 260 15.01 -14.18 2.20
C ALA A 260 14.21 -15.36 2.76
N PHE A 261 13.80 -15.22 4.02
CA PHE A 261 12.90 -16.15 4.69
C PHE A 261 11.75 -15.34 5.28
N SER A 262 10.49 -15.69 4.98
CA SER A 262 9.36 -14.99 5.63
C SER A 262 9.15 -15.49 7.06
N ARG A 263 9.39 -16.79 7.31
CA ARG A 263 9.33 -17.37 8.66
C ARG A 263 10.71 -17.44 9.32
N TYR A 264 11.06 -16.39 10.07
CA TYR A 264 12.25 -16.36 10.91
C TYR A 264 11.90 -16.28 12.39
N GLY A 265 12.21 -17.35 13.13
CA GLY A 265 12.10 -17.37 14.59
C GLY A 265 13.42 -17.04 15.28
N SER A 266 13.35 -16.56 16.52
CA SER A 266 14.52 -16.15 17.30
C SER A 266 15.32 -17.26 17.95
N ASP A 267 14.90 -18.53 17.82
CA ASP A 267 15.60 -19.66 18.41
C ASP A 267 17.11 -19.57 18.06
N ARG A 268 17.95 -19.77 19.09
CA ARG A 268 19.41 -19.84 18.97
C ARG A 268 19.84 -20.76 17.82
N LYS A 269 19.09 -21.83 17.53
CA LYS A 269 19.33 -22.71 16.37
C LYS A 269 19.20 -21.96 15.04
N GLN A 270 18.15 -21.15 14.85
CA GLN A 270 17.96 -20.33 13.65
C GLN A 270 19.02 -19.23 13.52
N LYS A 271 19.33 -18.52 14.62
CA LYS A 271 20.42 -17.52 14.66
C LYS A 271 21.78 -18.13 14.26
N ARG A 272 22.11 -19.32 14.80
CA ARG A 272 23.33 -20.05 14.42
C ARG A 272 23.31 -20.45 12.95
N ARG A 273 22.21 -21.00 12.47
CA ARG A 273 22.09 -21.45 11.09
C ARG A 273 22.17 -20.29 10.10
N MET A 274 21.61 -19.13 10.43
CA MET A 274 21.76 -17.93 9.61
C MET A 274 23.20 -17.42 9.54
N LYS A 275 23.95 -17.49 10.65
CA LYS A 275 25.39 -17.18 10.63
C LYS A 275 26.15 -18.12 9.70
N GLU A 276 25.79 -19.41 9.67
CA GLU A 276 26.38 -20.39 8.76
C GLU A 276 26.01 -20.11 7.30
N LEU A 277 24.73 -19.84 7.00
CA LEU A 277 24.25 -19.44 5.67
C LEU A 277 24.98 -18.20 5.14
N ARG A 278 25.13 -17.15 5.96
CA ARG A 278 25.87 -15.93 5.58
C ARG A 278 27.34 -16.20 5.28
N LYS A 279 27.98 -17.11 6.02
CA LYS A 279 29.38 -17.49 5.76
C LYS A 279 29.51 -18.29 4.46
N ALA A 280 28.53 -19.13 4.15
CA ALA A 280 28.51 -19.95 2.94
C ALA A 280 28.13 -19.16 1.67
N LEU A 281 27.42 -18.03 1.82
CA LEU A 281 26.89 -17.23 0.72
C LEU A 281 27.49 -15.80 0.69
N PRO A 282 28.81 -15.65 0.49
CA PRO A 282 29.46 -14.34 0.54
C PRO A 282 28.99 -13.38 -0.56
N GLY A 283 28.44 -13.88 -1.67
CA GLY A 283 27.87 -13.08 -2.75
C GLY A 283 26.43 -12.60 -2.52
N CYS A 284 25.78 -13.06 -1.45
CA CYS A 284 24.42 -12.66 -1.10
C CYS A 284 24.46 -11.34 -0.30
N THR A 285 24.24 -10.23 -1.00
CA THR A 285 24.33 -8.87 -0.44
C THR A 285 23.10 -8.46 0.36
N ARG A 286 21.95 -9.08 0.12
CA ARG A 286 20.68 -8.78 0.79
C ARG A 286 20.16 -10.04 1.46
N LEU A 287 19.96 -9.97 2.77
CA LEU A 287 19.37 -11.05 3.55
C LEU A 287 18.25 -10.44 4.38
N GLU A 288 17.02 -10.69 3.97
CA GLU A 288 15.81 -10.12 4.56
C GLU A 288 15.21 -11.10 5.56
N LEU A 289 14.76 -10.55 6.69
CA LEU A 289 14.16 -11.30 7.78
C LEU A 289 12.86 -10.59 8.13
N HIS A 290 11.76 -11.32 8.05
CA HIS A 290 10.47 -10.90 8.59
C HIS A 290 10.32 -11.60 9.94
N ALA A 291 10.01 -10.85 10.99
CA ALA A 291 9.73 -11.37 12.33
C ALA A 291 8.28 -11.03 12.66
N GLU A 292 7.48 -12.05 12.96
CA GLU A 292 6.05 -11.91 13.26
C GLU A 292 5.83 -11.50 14.73
N THR A 293 6.77 -11.84 15.62
CA THR A 293 6.71 -11.48 17.05
C THR A 293 7.99 -10.81 17.58
N PRO A 294 7.95 -10.07 18.71
CA PRO A 294 9.10 -9.37 19.28
C PRO A 294 10.17 -10.34 19.76
N ASP A 295 9.74 -11.44 20.36
CA ASP A 295 10.63 -12.51 20.77
C ASP A 295 11.40 -13.06 19.58
N GLU A 296 10.83 -13.02 18.36
CA GLU A 296 11.41 -13.49 17.10
C GLU A 296 12.39 -12.52 16.44
N ALA A 297 12.47 -11.27 16.91
CA ALA A 297 13.45 -10.32 16.42
C ALA A 297 14.87 -10.94 16.50
N PRO A 298 15.59 -11.05 15.37
CA PRO A 298 16.98 -11.45 15.41
C PRO A 298 17.75 -10.47 16.30
N ALA A 299 18.96 -10.86 16.75
CA ALA A 299 19.94 -9.87 17.22
C ALA A 299 20.27 -8.92 16.07
N MET A 300 19.41 -7.92 15.86
CA MET A 300 19.35 -7.03 14.71
C MET A 300 20.66 -6.26 14.58
N ALA A 301 21.31 -6.01 15.71
CA ALA A 301 22.66 -5.49 15.84
C ALA A 301 23.66 -6.09 14.83
N LEU A 302 23.59 -7.40 14.53
CA LEU A 302 24.53 -8.04 13.60
C LEU A 302 24.19 -7.91 12.11
N TRP A 303 22.94 -7.61 11.75
CA TRP A 303 22.55 -7.35 10.35
C TRP A 303 22.92 -5.92 9.97
N VAL A 304 22.56 -4.96 10.83
CA VAL A 304 22.84 -3.54 10.58
C VAL A 304 24.33 -3.22 10.68
N GLN A 305 25.08 -3.93 11.54
CA GLN A 305 26.55 -3.89 11.52
C GLN A 305 27.18 -4.49 10.25
N ARG A 306 26.42 -5.20 9.39
CA ARG A 306 26.95 -5.87 8.19
C ARG A 306 26.44 -5.32 6.87
N THR A 307 25.32 -4.61 6.85
CA THR A 307 24.89 -3.75 5.73
C THR A 307 25.77 -2.49 5.59
N GLN A 308 27.02 -2.56 6.05
CA GLN A 308 27.96 -1.44 6.12
C GLN A 308 28.19 -0.80 4.76
N THR A 309 27.99 0.52 4.76
CA THR A 309 28.16 1.54 3.71
C THR A 309 27.06 1.61 2.65
N GLY A 310 26.15 2.57 2.81
CA GLY A 310 25.36 3.12 1.70
C GLY A 310 23.88 2.79 1.65
N ALA A 311 23.28 2.19 2.69
CA ALA A 311 21.83 2.03 2.76
C ALA A 311 21.14 3.41 2.69
N ARG A 312 20.32 3.62 1.66
CA ARG A 312 19.58 4.88 1.44
C ARG A 312 18.15 4.84 1.94
N ARG A 313 17.54 3.66 1.96
CA ARG A 313 16.18 3.45 2.45
C ARG A 313 16.14 2.28 3.42
N LEU A 314 15.41 2.46 4.50
CA LEU A 314 15.23 1.44 5.52
C LEU A 314 13.79 1.48 5.99
N ASP A 315 13.12 0.33 5.94
CA ASP A 315 11.76 0.16 6.43
C ASP A 315 11.82 -0.84 7.59
N ILE A 316 11.29 -0.45 8.75
CA ILE A 316 11.30 -1.25 9.97
C ILE A 316 9.88 -1.38 10.48
N CYS A 317 9.43 -2.61 10.65
CA CYS A 317 8.11 -2.95 11.15
C CYS A 317 8.27 -3.80 12.41
N LEU A 318 7.73 -3.34 13.53
CA LEU A 318 7.72 -4.03 14.82
C LEU A 318 6.26 -4.26 15.25
N GLY A 319 5.92 -5.50 15.60
CA GLY A 319 4.58 -5.86 16.05
C GLY A 319 3.56 -6.14 14.94
N TYR A 320 4.01 -6.38 13.70
CA TYR A 320 3.13 -6.74 12.60
C TYR A 320 3.04 -8.28 12.47
N GLY A 321 1.96 -8.85 13.00
CA GLY A 321 1.66 -10.27 12.84
C GLY A 321 0.36 -10.63 13.55
N HIS A 322 -0.43 -11.54 12.95
CA HIS A 322 -1.63 -12.15 13.53
C HIS A 322 -1.31 -13.07 14.74
N SER A 323 -0.29 -12.75 15.53
CA SER A 323 0.00 -13.51 16.72
C SER A 323 -1.09 -13.23 17.76
N ASP A 324 -1.75 -14.27 18.24
CA ASP A 324 -2.77 -14.25 19.30
C ASP A 324 -2.28 -13.69 20.65
N ILE A 325 -1.04 -13.18 20.74
CA ILE A 325 -0.50 -12.53 21.92
C ILE A 325 -0.75 -11.03 21.75
N PRO A 326 -1.74 -10.46 22.43
CA PRO A 326 -2.01 -9.05 22.34
C PRO A 326 -0.80 -8.24 22.83
N LEU A 327 -0.56 -7.13 22.15
CA LEU A 327 0.49 -6.16 22.50
C LEU A 327 0.35 -5.63 23.94
N THR A 328 -0.83 -5.75 24.55
CA THR A 328 -1.12 -5.43 25.94
C THR A 328 -0.33 -6.25 26.98
N ASP A 329 0.16 -7.45 26.65
CA ASP A 329 1.06 -8.22 27.53
C ASP A 329 2.50 -7.67 27.55
N TRP A 330 2.78 -6.62 26.76
CA TRP A 330 4.03 -5.87 26.87
C TRP A 330 3.90 -5.01 28.11
N ASP A 331 4.26 -5.54 29.26
CA ASP A 331 4.16 -4.87 30.57
C ASP A 331 5.19 -3.72 30.67
N TRP A 332 5.00 -2.65 29.89
CA TRP A 332 5.95 -1.53 29.72
C TRP A 332 6.04 -0.62 30.94
N GLU A 333 5.02 -0.61 31.80
CA GLU A 333 5.02 0.08 33.08
C GLU A 333 6.06 -0.49 34.08
N CYS A 334 6.53 -1.72 33.89
CA CYS A 334 7.23 -2.46 34.93
C CYS A 334 8.76 -2.23 35.07
N ALA A 335 9.49 -1.51 34.18
CA ALA A 335 10.95 -1.45 34.37
C ALA A 335 11.80 -0.31 33.76
N GLY A 336 11.30 0.62 32.96
CA GLY A 336 12.15 1.64 32.33
C GLY A 336 13.30 1.06 31.48
N LYS A 337 13.18 -0.19 31.04
CA LYS A 337 14.15 -0.87 30.19
C LYS A 337 13.47 -1.17 28.85
N PRO A 338 14.08 -0.79 27.72
CA PRO A 338 13.54 -1.15 26.42
C PRO A 338 13.46 -2.67 26.31
N ILE A 339 12.38 -3.15 25.70
CA ILE A 339 12.21 -4.56 25.35
C ILE A 339 13.46 -5.02 24.59
N PRO A 340 14.04 -6.19 24.91
CA PRO A 340 15.31 -6.62 24.31
C PRO A 340 15.31 -6.53 22.78
N ALA A 341 14.19 -6.85 22.12
CA ALA A 341 14.02 -6.71 20.68
C ALA A 341 14.17 -5.26 20.20
N VAL A 342 13.46 -4.32 20.84
CA VAL A 342 13.54 -2.88 20.54
C VAL A 342 14.97 -2.38 20.80
N ALA A 343 15.60 -2.79 21.90
CA ALA A 343 16.99 -2.45 22.21
C ALA A 343 17.98 -3.01 21.17
N GLU A 344 17.74 -4.21 20.65
CA GLU A 344 18.56 -4.81 19.60
C GLU A 344 18.39 -4.08 18.26
N VAL A 345 17.17 -3.68 17.89
CA VAL A 345 16.90 -2.86 16.69
C VAL A 345 17.56 -1.50 16.82
N PHE A 346 17.44 -0.88 17.99
CA PHE A 346 18.06 0.40 18.33
C PHE A 346 19.59 0.34 18.20
N GLY A 347 20.23 -0.62 18.87
CA GLY A 347 21.68 -0.80 18.77
C GLY A 347 22.14 -1.14 17.35
N ALA A 348 21.25 -1.73 16.54
CA ALA A 348 21.50 -1.94 15.12
C ALA A 348 21.55 -0.60 14.37
N LEU A 349 20.51 0.21 14.48
CA LEU A 349 20.44 1.52 13.83
C LEU A 349 21.60 2.44 14.20
N GLU A 350 21.97 2.49 15.47
CA GLU A 350 23.13 3.25 15.91
C GLU A 350 24.44 2.78 15.24
N ALA A 351 24.51 1.50 14.86
CA ALA A 351 25.65 0.93 14.17
C ALA A 351 25.66 1.17 12.64
N LEU A 352 24.61 1.77 12.05
CA LEU A 352 24.63 2.16 10.64
C LEU A 352 25.77 3.14 10.37
N GLN A 353 26.61 2.82 9.37
CA GLN A 353 27.70 3.69 8.94
C GLN A 353 27.78 3.75 7.41
N PRO A 354 27.96 4.94 6.80
CA PRO A 354 27.81 6.25 7.46
C PRO A 354 26.32 6.55 7.72
N ARG A 355 25.98 7.09 8.90
CA ARG A 355 24.59 7.48 9.23
C ARG A 355 24.00 8.49 8.23
N SER A 356 24.85 9.29 7.59
CA SER A 356 24.48 10.24 6.54
C SER A 356 24.07 9.61 5.20
N ALA A 357 24.26 8.30 5.01
CA ALA A 357 23.81 7.64 3.78
C ALA A 357 22.30 7.42 3.74
N LEU A 358 21.65 7.29 4.90
CA LEU A 358 20.22 7.04 5.00
C LEU A 358 19.45 8.29 4.57
N ARG A 359 18.57 8.15 3.58
CA ARG A 359 17.75 9.22 3.01
C ARG A 359 16.26 9.07 3.35
N SER A 360 15.79 7.84 3.47
CA SER A 360 14.38 7.52 3.73
C SER A 360 14.29 6.46 4.82
N LEU A 361 13.47 6.71 5.84
CA LEU A 361 13.24 5.80 6.96
C LEU A 361 11.73 5.68 7.17
N LYS A 362 11.19 4.46 7.05
CA LYS A 362 9.83 4.15 7.47
C LYS A 362 9.89 3.32 8.75
N PHE A 363 9.17 3.76 9.78
CA PHE A 363 9.08 3.06 11.05
C PHE A 363 7.63 2.83 11.44
N MET A 364 7.27 1.56 11.55
CA MET A 364 5.95 1.12 11.98
C MET A 364 6.10 0.31 13.27
N ALA A 365 5.58 0.82 14.37
CA ALA A 365 5.67 0.17 15.68
C ALA A 365 4.58 0.71 16.63
N PRO A 366 4.29 0.03 17.75
CA PRO A 366 3.55 0.62 18.86
C PRO A 366 4.20 1.94 19.31
N PHE A 367 3.42 2.94 19.73
CA PHE A 367 3.95 4.27 20.01
C PHE A 367 5.01 4.27 21.10
N CYS A 368 4.82 3.45 22.14
CA CYS A 368 5.81 3.28 23.21
C CYS A 368 7.20 2.87 22.67
N ALA A 369 7.28 2.09 21.58
CA ALA A 369 8.54 1.75 20.91
C ALA A 369 9.07 2.91 20.04
N LEU A 370 8.20 3.66 19.37
CA LEU A 370 8.55 4.87 18.62
C LEU A 370 9.21 5.92 19.54
N PHE A 371 8.69 6.10 20.76
CA PHE A 371 9.16 7.09 21.71
C PHE A 371 10.66 6.96 22.03
N TYR A 372 11.15 5.74 22.23
CA TYR A 372 12.57 5.48 22.51
C TYR A 372 13.50 5.83 21.34
N TRP A 373 12.97 5.99 20.13
CA TRP A 373 13.76 6.16 18.92
C TRP A 373 14.03 7.60 18.56
N PHE A 374 13.16 8.52 18.99
CA PHE A 374 13.32 9.94 18.68
C PHE A 374 14.75 10.42 18.92
N PRO A 375 15.39 10.19 20.09
CA PRO A 375 16.75 10.68 20.33
C PRO A 375 17.83 10.21 19.34
N VAL A 376 17.63 9.08 18.63
CA VAL A 376 18.60 8.58 17.65
C VAL A 376 18.40 9.18 16.27
N LEU A 377 17.18 9.65 15.95
CA LEU A 377 16.84 10.20 14.65
C LEU A 377 17.74 11.39 14.27
N GLU A 378 18.10 12.22 15.25
CA GLU A 378 19.00 13.38 15.09
C GLU A 378 20.34 12.98 14.47
N SER A 379 20.81 11.76 14.74
CA SER A 379 22.10 11.29 14.26
C SER A 379 22.12 10.88 12.78
N PHE A 380 20.95 10.79 12.13
CA PHE A 380 20.80 10.53 10.70
C PHE A 380 20.74 11.84 9.91
N ALA A 381 21.81 12.63 9.93
CA ALA A 381 21.90 13.92 9.21
C ALA A 381 21.69 13.83 7.68
N GLY A 382 21.64 12.63 7.11
CA GLY A 382 21.31 12.40 5.70
C GLY A 382 19.81 12.31 5.42
N LEU A 383 18.99 12.06 6.45
CA LEU A 383 17.60 11.69 6.33
C LEU A 383 16.77 12.85 5.78
N ARG A 384 15.99 12.57 4.73
CA ARG A 384 15.12 13.52 4.03
C ARG A 384 13.66 13.15 4.14
N GLU A 385 13.37 11.86 4.21
CA GLU A 385 12.03 11.32 4.33
C GLU A 385 11.93 10.47 5.60
N LEU A 386 10.95 10.79 6.44
CA LEU A 386 10.61 10.01 7.62
C LEU A 386 9.11 9.68 7.59
N GLU A 387 8.79 8.41 7.71
CA GLU A 387 7.43 7.92 7.90
C GLU A 387 7.33 7.25 9.27
N LEU A 388 6.48 7.78 10.14
CA LEU A 388 6.17 7.23 11.45
C LEU A 388 4.74 6.70 11.41
N GLN A 389 4.56 5.42 11.73
CA GLN A 389 3.24 4.80 11.79
C GLN A 389 3.08 4.15 13.16
N ALA A 390 2.20 4.71 13.99
CA ALA A 390 1.79 4.07 15.22
C ALA A 390 0.84 2.91 14.87
N HIS A 391 1.11 1.74 15.41
CA HIS A 391 0.32 0.54 15.12
C HIS A 391 -0.92 0.54 16.02
N PRO A 392 -2.16 0.56 15.49
CA PRO A 392 -3.34 0.26 16.29
C PRO A 392 -3.30 -1.23 16.58
N GLU A 393 -3.54 -1.66 17.82
CA GLU A 393 -3.72 -3.08 18.09
C GLU A 393 -4.88 -3.58 17.21
N ASP A 394 -4.60 -4.48 16.28
CA ASP A 394 -5.62 -5.06 15.39
C ASP A 394 -6.34 -6.16 16.17
N THR A 395 -7.08 -5.78 17.22
CA THR A 395 -7.73 -6.73 18.14
C THR A 395 -9.04 -7.28 17.60
N GLY A 396 -9.44 -6.92 16.38
CA GLY A 396 -10.65 -7.43 15.74
C GLY A 396 -11.95 -6.85 16.32
N ASP A 397 -11.88 -6.07 17.40
CA ASP A 397 -12.99 -5.25 17.87
C ASP A 397 -12.96 -3.92 17.12
N ILE A 398 -14.03 -3.67 16.36
CA ILE A 398 -14.21 -2.49 15.49
C ILE A 398 -14.19 -1.18 16.31
N ASP A 399 -14.32 -1.28 17.65
CA ASP A 399 -14.06 -0.21 18.61
C ASP A 399 -12.56 -0.10 18.97
N ASN A 400 -11.68 -0.24 17.97
CA ASN A 400 -10.22 -0.10 18.07
C ASN A 400 -9.87 1.16 18.88
N GLU A 401 -9.63 0.98 20.19
CA GLU A 401 -9.09 2.04 21.02
C GLU A 401 -7.72 2.38 20.45
N TRP A 402 -7.64 3.56 19.86
CA TRP A 402 -6.37 4.19 19.53
C TRP A 402 -5.48 4.08 20.75
N ASP A 403 -4.19 3.86 20.53
CA ASP A 403 -3.22 4.11 21.57
C ASP A 403 -3.32 5.61 21.91
N ARG A 404 -4.13 5.95 22.93
CA ARG A 404 -4.38 7.34 23.36
C ARG A 404 -3.09 8.02 23.80
N ASP A 405 -2.08 7.22 24.11
CA ASP A 405 -0.75 7.72 24.45
C ASP A 405 0.08 8.05 23.20
N ALA A 406 -0.39 7.71 21.98
CA ALA A 406 0.26 8.01 20.71
C ALA A 406 0.18 9.48 20.33
N THR A 407 0.75 10.34 21.18
CA THR A 407 0.80 11.78 21.02
C THR A 407 2.20 12.23 20.62
N LEU A 408 2.34 12.83 19.43
CA LEU A 408 3.59 13.41 18.96
C LEU A 408 3.71 14.88 19.41
N THR A 409 4.48 15.18 20.45
CA THR A 409 4.63 16.52 21.02
C THR A 409 5.86 17.28 20.47
N PRO A 410 6.00 18.59 20.76
CA PRO A 410 7.22 19.32 20.44
C PRO A 410 8.49 18.70 21.05
N PHE A 411 8.35 17.92 22.14
CA PHE A 411 9.46 17.23 22.78
C PHE A 411 10.04 16.12 21.89
N GLU A 412 9.21 15.34 21.19
CA GLU A 412 9.65 14.28 20.29
C GLU A 412 10.19 14.87 18.98
N LEU A 413 9.52 15.91 18.47
CA LEU A 413 9.87 16.58 17.21
C LEU A 413 11.24 17.25 17.25
N ARG A 414 11.73 17.66 18.43
CA ARG A 414 13.06 18.27 18.56
C ARG A 414 14.21 17.34 18.18
N TRP A 415 13.96 16.05 18.10
CA TRP A 415 14.96 15.05 17.73
C TRP A 415 14.95 14.70 16.25
N LEU A 416 14.08 15.32 15.45
CA LEU A 416 14.09 15.11 14.01
C LEU A 416 15.39 15.67 13.39
N PRO A 417 15.96 14.98 12.40
CA PRO A 417 17.25 15.37 11.84
C PRO A 417 17.16 16.71 11.11
N PRO A 418 18.20 17.57 11.23
CA PRO A 418 18.26 18.80 10.48
C PRO A 418 18.33 18.48 8.98
N GLY A 419 17.45 19.08 8.17
CA GLY A 419 17.33 18.80 6.74
C GLY A 419 16.26 17.78 6.35
N LEU A 420 15.39 17.37 7.28
CA LEU A 420 14.22 16.56 6.95
C LEU A 420 13.27 17.35 6.03
N GLU A 421 13.00 16.83 4.84
CA GLU A 421 12.20 17.47 3.80
C GLU A 421 10.75 16.97 3.79
N SER A 422 10.52 15.72 4.22
CA SER A 422 9.24 15.03 4.18
C SER A 422 9.00 14.27 5.49
N LEU A 423 7.87 14.54 6.13
CA LEU A 423 7.40 13.85 7.32
C LEU A 423 6.00 13.30 7.06
N THR A 424 5.85 11.98 7.19
CA THR A 424 4.56 11.30 7.16
C THR A 424 4.30 10.71 8.54
N VAL A 425 3.16 11.01 9.13
CA VAL A 425 2.72 10.51 10.44
C VAL A 425 1.38 9.82 10.24
N VAL A 426 1.27 8.57 10.69
CA VAL A 426 0.12 7.71 10.42
C VAL A 426 -0.39 7.07 11.72
N LYS A 427 -1.70 7.15 11.97
CA LYS A 427 -2.38 6.46 13.11
C LYS A 427 -1.95 6.91 14.51
N PHE A 428 -1.78 8.21 14.72
CA PHE A 428 -1.49 8.80 16.04
C PHE A 428 -2.76 9.41 16.65
N ASP A 429 -2.89 9.39 17.97
CA ASP A 429 -4.03 10.05 18.63
C ASP A 429 -3.92 11.56 18.43
N GLU A 430 -2.80 12.16 18.85
CA GLU A 430 -2.58 13.60 18.70
C GLU A 430 -1.22 13.95 18.09
N VAL A 431 -1.15 15.04 17.32
CA VAL A 431 0.11 15.58 16.76
C VAL A 431 0.22 17.08 17.01
N TRP A 432 1.18 17.48 17.85
CA TRP A 432 1.42 18.85 18.28
C TRP A 432 2.71 19.39 17.68
N LEU A 433 2.56 20.25 16.67
CA LEU A 433 3.63 20.95 15.99
C LEU A 433 3.61 22.40 16.47
N GLU A 434 4.23 22.68 17.62
CA GLU A 434 4.31 24.04 18.19
C GLU A 434 5.75 24.57 18.27
N ASN A 435 5.96 25.84 17.91
CA ASN A 435 7.20 26.57 18.16
C ASN A 435 7.10 27.29 19.51
N GLY A 436 7.07 26.55 20.62
CA GLY A 436 7.06 27.15 21.95
C GLY A 436 6.99 26.14 23.09
N PRO A 437 7.38 26.53 24.32
CA PRO A 437 7.08 25.73 25.49
C PRO A 437 5.55 25.62 25.65
N PRO A 438 5.01 24.44 26.02
CA PRO A 438 3.57 24.21 26.08
C PRO A 438 2.88 25.21 27.02
N PRO A 439 1.69 25.72 26.65
CA PRO A 439 0.93 26.66 27.49
C PRO A 439 0.49 25.95 28.78
N GLY A 440 1.23 26.18 29.87
CA GLY A 440 0.96 25.57 31.18
C GLY A 440 2.21 25.15 31.96
N ALA A 441 3.38 25.06 31.31
CA ALA A 441 4.63 24.66 31.96
C ALA A 441 5.28 25.75 32.85
N ALA A 442 4.70 26.94 32.95
CA ALA A 442 5.25 28.08 33.70
C ALA A 442 5.13 27.95 35.24
N GLY A 443 4.66 26.82 35.77
CA GLY A 443 4.31 26.66 37.19
C GLY A 443 5.27 25.87 38.08
N GLY A 444 6.35 25.25 37.59
CA GLY A 444 7.10 24.28 38.41
C GLY A 444 8.59 24.14 38.11
N ARG A 445 9.39 24.49 39.12
CA ARG A 445 10.85 24.26 39.29
C ARG A 445 11.79 25.16 38.49
N GLU A 446 12.03 26.35 39.05
CA GLU A 446 13.32 27.05 38.94
C GLU A 446 14.41 26.18 39.56
N GLY A 447 15.28 25.59 38.74
CA GLY A 447 16.49 24.92 39.19
C GLY A 447 16.96 23.89 38.18
N ASP A 448 18.02 24.23 37.45
CA ASP A 448 18.74 23.40 36.47
C ASP A 448 18.10 23.25 35.09
N SER A 449 18.50 24.12 34.15
CA SER A 449 18.87 23.69 32.79
C SER A 449 19.57 24.79 32.00
N ALA A 450 20.78 24.47 31.54
CA ALA A 450 21.47 25.19 30.48
C ALA A 450 20.65 25.05 29.18
N ALA A 451 19.86 26.07 28.85
CA ALA A 451 19.16 26.15 27.59
C ALA A 451 20.19 26.38 26.46
N GLY A 452 20.57 25.30 25.78
CA GLY A 452 21.20 25.40 24.46
C GLY A 452 20.25 26.11 23.47
N PRO A 453 20.77 26.74 22.41
CA PRO A 453 19.94 27.40 21.42
C PRO A 453 18.93 26.40 20.85
N ALA A 454 17.64 26.70 21.00
CA ALA A 454 16.55 25.88 20.49
C ALA A 454 16.68 25.82 18.96
N GLN A 455 17.18 24.69 18.44
CA GLN A 455 17.13 24.42 17.02
C GLN A 455 15.65 24.33 16.61
N GLN A 456 15.28 25.04 15.55
CA GLN A 456 13.96 24.89 14.93
C GLN A 456 14.00 23.63 14.05
N PRO A 457 13.51 22.48 14.53
CA PRO A 457 13.83 21.16 13.95
C PRO A 457 13.19 20.93 12.58
N LEU A 458 12.28 21.83 12.18
CA LEU A 458 11.38 21.63 11.05
C LEU A 458 11.51 22.73 10.00
N SER A 459 12.55 23.58 10.05
CA SER A 459 12.72 24.70 9.10
C SER A 459 12.85 24.26 7.63
N ASP A 460 13.35 23.04 7.40
CA ASP A 460 13.56 22.49 6.05
C ASP A 460 12.40 21.60 5.58
N LEU A 461 11.36 21.41 6.39
CA LEU A 461 10.23 20.54 6.05
C LEU A 461 9.45 21.18 4.90
N THR A 462 9.27 20.43 3.80
CA THR A 462 8.51 20.88 2.62
C THR A 462 7.22 20.09 2.42
N PHE A 463 7.19 18.86 2.91
CA PHE A 463 6.05 17.95 2.83
C PHE A 463 5.69 17.44 4.23
N LEU A 464 4.43 17.66 4.62
CA LEU A 464 3.85 17.10 5.83
C LEU A 464 2.59 16.32 5.46
N GLN A 465 2.53 15.05 5.85
CA GLN A 465 1.36 14.21 5.68
C GLN A 465 0.96 13.60 7.01
N LEU A 466 -0.24 13.94 7.46
CA LEU A 466 -0.86 13.39 8.67
C LEU A 466 -2.04 12.54 8.21
N ASN A 467 -1.95 11.22 8.35
CA ASN A 467 -3.01 10.28 7.98
C ASN A 467 -3.55 9.55 9.19
N ASP A 468 -4.86 9.42 9.29
CA ASP A 468 -5.53 8.76 10.40
C ASP A 468 -5.02 9.36 11.71
N ILE A 469 -5.30 10.63 11.97
CA ILE A 469 -4.96 11.29 13.24
C ILE A 469 -6.25 11.75 13.92
N ASN A 470 -6.38 11.60 15.24
CA ASN A 470 -7.58 12.08 15.95
C ASN A 470 -7.52 13.59 16.24
N GLY A 471 -6.36 14.12 16.63
CA GLY A 471 -6.16 15.54 16.95
C GLY A 471 -4.85 16.10 16.36
N VAL A 472 -4.88 17.33 15.85
CA VAL A 472 -3.69 18.00 15.31
C VAL A 472 -3.64 19.42 15.84
N VAL A 473 -2.52 19.82 16.45
CA VAL A 473 -2.24 21.20 16.88
C VAL A 473 -1.08 21.74 16.04
N LEU A 474 -1.34 22.75 15.20
CA LEU A 474 -0.30 23.43 14.40
C LEU A 474 -0.11 24.87 14.90
N ASN A 475 0.99 25.12 15.60
CA ASN A 475 1.41 26.43 16.09
C ASN A 475 2.90 26.65 15.81
N MET A 476 3.34 26.31 14.60
CA MET A 476 4.69 26.63 14.16
C MET A 476 4.68 27.92 13.36
N GLY A 477 5.66 28.79 13.63
CA GLY A 477 6.05 29.83 12.68
C GLY A 477 6.51 29.14 11.40
N CYS A 478 5.61 29.03 10.42
CA CYS A 478 5.75 28.05 9.35
C CYS A 478 7.01 28.27 8.50
N PRO A 479 7.78 27.20 8.28
CA PRO A 479 8.74 27.12 7.18
C PRO A 479 8.03 27.05 5.82
N SER A 480 8.79 27.11 4.74
CA SER A 480 8.33 27.07 3.34
C SER A 480 7.68 25.74 2.93
N TRP A 481 6.55 25.38 3.55
CA TRP A 481 5.78 24.17 3.25
C TRP A 481 5.18 24.27 1.85
N GLN A 482 5.48 23.28 1.00
CA GLN A 482 4.94 23.20 -0.35
C GLN A 482 3.65 22.38 -0.38
N ARG A 483 3.55 21.35 0.47
CA ARG A 483 2.42 20.42 0.49
C ARG A 483 2.08 19.97 1.91
N LEU A 484 0.79 20.02 2.24
CA LEU A 484 0.20 19.59 3.49
C LEU A 484 -0.98 18.67 3.18
N THR A 485 -0.90 17.43 3.65
CA THR A 485 -1.98 16.44 3.54
C THR A 485 -2.49 16.17 4.95
N LEU A 486 -3.77 16.46 5.20
CA LEU A 486 -4.44 16.11 6.45
C LEU A 486 -5.56 15.11 6.13
N SER A 487 -5.51 13.95 6.76
CA SER A 487 -6.57 12.95 6.71
C SER A 487 -6.86 12.56 8.15
N LEU A 488 -7.82 13.23 8.78
CA LEU A 488 -8.24 12.89 10.14
C LEU A 488 -9.23 11.72 10.11
N THR A 489 -9.00 10.74 10.97
CA THR A 489 -9.98 9.69 11.25
C THR A 489 -11.15 10.30 12.02
N SER A 490 -12.33 9.68 11.91
CA SER A 490 -13.53 10.14 12.61
C SER A 490 -13.19 10.43 14.07
N LEU A 491 -13.25 11.69 14.48
CA LEU A 491 -13.27 12.07 15.89
C LEU A 491 -14.33 11.18 16.56
N GLY A 492 -13.90 10.17 17.31
CA GLY A 492 -14.76 9.27 18.09
C GLY A 492 -15.41 9.98 19.27
N LEU A 493 -15.74 11.27 19.10
CA LEU A 493 -16.51 12.05 20.04
C LEU A 493 -17.97 11.78 19.77
N LYS A 494 -18.74 11.48 20.81
CA LYS A 494 -20.18 11.76 20.80
C LYS A 494 -20.33 13.24 20.41
N TRP A 495 -20.90 13.48 19.24
CA TRP A 495 -21.29 14.83 18.80
C TRP A 495 -22.48 15.28 19.64
N ASP A 496 -22.23 15.71 20.88
CA ASP A 496 -23.21 16.48 21.64
C ASP A 496 -23.27 17.90 21.04
N HIS A 497 -23.96 18.04 19.91
CA HIS A 497 -24.56 19.23 19.28
C HIS A 497 -23.83 20.60 19.21
N GLU A 498 -22.61 20.79 19.70
CA GLU A 498 -21.85 22.04 19.57
C GLU A 498 -20.45 21.76 19.03
N ALA A 499 -20.19 22.20 17.79
CA ALA A 499 -18.84 22.26 17.26
C ALA A 499 -17.97 23.11 18.21
N SER A 500 -16.99 22.51 18.88
CA SER A 500 -16.11 23.26 19.79
C SER A 500 -15.42 24.41 19.02
N PRO A 501 -15.53 25.67 19.47
CA PRO A 501 -14.87 26.84 18.88
C PRO A 501 -13.35 26.68 18.72
N GLU A 502 -12.75 25.77 19.49
CA GLU A 502 -11.32 25.49 19.53
C GLU A 502 -10.85 24.85 18.22
N HIS A 503 -11.61 23.94 17.61
CA HIS A 503 -11.25 23.32 16.33
C HIS A 503 -11.28 24.32 15.16
N ALA A 504 -12.28 25.20 15.15
CA ALA A 504 -12.35 26.28 14.15
C ALA A 504 -11.22 27.30 14.33
N ALA A 505 -10.86 27.62 15.58
CA ALA A 505 -9.71 28.46 15.88
C ALA A 505 -8.39 27.81 15.42
N LEU A 506 -8.27 26.48 15.58
CA LEU A 506 -7.13 25.70 15.14
C LEU A 506 -6.96 25.76 13.62
N LEU A 507 -8.01 25.43 12.86
CA LEU A 507 -7.99 25.52 11.39
C LEU A 507 -7.71 26.94 10.88
N ARG A 508 -8.21 27.97 11.58
CA ARG A 508 -7.85 29.37 11.28
C ARG A 508 -6.38 29.67 11.54
N GLY A 509 -5.80 29.15 12.62
CA GLY A 509 -4.38 29.26 12.93
C GLY A 509 -3.48 28.53 11.92
N VAL A 510 -3.91 27.33 11.50
CA VAL A 510 -3.29 26.55 10.42
C VAL A 510 -3.30 27.37 9.13
N ALA A 511 -4.46 27.81 8.67
CA ALA A 511 -4.60 28.61 7.45
C ALA A 511 -3.77 29.91 7.47
N ALA A 512 -3.66 30.56 8.64
CA ALA A 512 -2.87 31.78 8.79
C ALA A 512 -1.36 31.58 8.67
N SER A 513 -0.89 30.36 8.93
CA SER A 513 0.53 30.01 8.89
C SER A 513 0.97 29.49 7.51
N LEU A 514 0.03 29.10 6.65
CA LEU A 514 0.25 28.42 5.37
C LEU A 514 0.40 29.36 4.15
N ARG A 515 1.25 30.38 4.23
CA ARG A 515 1.36 31.40 3.15
C ARG A 515 1.89 30.88 1.81
N GLU A 516 2.70 29.82 1.83
CA GLU A 516 3.37 29.23 0.65
C GLU A 516 2.74 27.90 0.19
N LEU A 517 1.60 27.51 0.77
CA LEU A 517 1.02 26.19 0.51
C LEU A 517 0.47 26.10 -0.91
N SER A 518 1.03 25.17 -1.71
CA SER A 518 0.61 24.96 -3.10
C SER A 518 -0.44 23.87 -3.27
N TRP A 519 -0.47 22.90 -2.35
CA TRP A 519 -1.38 21.74 -2.36
C TRP A 519 -1.86 21.39 -0.96
N TYR A 520 -3.18 21.37 -0.78
CA TYR A 520 -3.87 20.96 0.44
C TYR A 520 -4.78 19.75 0.17
N VAL A 521 -4.79 18.76 1.06
CA VAL A 521 -5.70 17.60 1.02
C VAL A 521 -6.52 17.58 2.30
N ILE A 522 -7.84 17.42 2.18
CA ILE A 522 -8.81 17.39 3.29
C ILE A 522 -9.51 16.03 3.32
N GLY A 523 -9.56 15.39 4.49
CA GLY A 523 -10.18 14.09 4.70
C GLY A 523 -11.72 14.07 4.76
N PRO A 524 -12.34 12.87 4.65
CA PRO A 524 -13.79 12.68 4.50
C PRO A 524 -14.67 13.11 5.68
N ASN A 525 -14.11 13.21 6.89
CA ASN A 525 -14.88 13.39 8.12
C ASN A 525 -14.87 14.83 8.64
N GLU A 526 -14.15 15.74 7.98
CA GLU A 526 -13.82 17.04 8.58
C GLU A 526 -14.91 18.11 8.40
N LEU A 527 -15.89 17.96 7.49
CA LEU A 527 -16.41 19.16 6.82
C LEU A 527 -17.91 19.35 6.58
N GLN A 528 -18.82 18.83 7.41
CA GLN A 528 -20.22 19.29 7.28
C GLN A 528 -20.45 20.75 7.73
N GLN A 529 -19.71 21.29 8.71
CA GLN A 529 -19.91 22.67 9.18
C GLN A 529 -18.68 23.60 9.04
N GLN A 530 -17.45 23.08 9.05
CA GLN A 530 -16.23 23.91 9.13
C GLN A 530 -15.78 24.51 7.79
N ALA A 531 -16.23 23.98 6.64
CA ALA A 531 -15.77 24.45 5.31
C ALA A 531 -16.19 25.91 5.07
N ALA A 532 -17.35 26.29 5.59
CA ALA A 532 -17.87 27.66 5.56
C ALA A 532 -17.05 28.61 6.46
N GLU A 533 -16.35 28.11 7.48
CA GLU A 533 -15.52 28.92 8.39
C GLU A 533 -14.06 29.06 7.93
N ILE A 534 -13.52 28.07 7.21
CA ILE A 534 -12.19 28.14 6.59
C ILE A 534 -12.23 29.06 5.35
N ALA A 535 -13.33 29.01 4.60
CA ALA A 535 -13.57 29.75 3.36
C ALA A 535 -13.24 31.26 3.38
N PRO A 536 -13.54 32.05 4.43
CA PRO A 536 -13.32 33.49 4.38
C PRO A 536 -11.87 33.91 4.62
N THR A 537 -10.96 32.98 4.94
CA THR A 537 -9.58 33.35 5.24
C THR A 537 -8.83 33.72 3.96
N ALA A 538 -8.62 35.02 3.76
CA ALA A 538 -7.93 35.61 2.59
C ALA A 538 -6.47 35.12 2.37
N GLN A 539 -5.97 34.22 3.22
CA GLN A 539 -4.57 33.82 3.31
C GLN A 539 -4.23 32.60 2.45
N LEU A 540 -5.21 31.85 1.92
CA LEU A 540 -4.99 30.72 1.00
C LEU A 540 -4.98 31.14 -0.49
N SER A 541 -4.75 32.41 -0.79
CA SER A 541 -4.81 32.93 -2.18
C SER A 541 -3.76 32.33 -3.13
N HIS A 542 -2.74 31.65 -2.62
CA HIS A 542 -1.67 30.99 -3.38
C HIS A 542 -1.94 29.51 -3.68
N LEU A 543 -3.01 28.94 -3.14
CA LEU A 543 -3.33 27.52 -3.29
C LEU A 543 -3.59 27.17 -4.77
N THR A 544 -2.83 26.21 -5.32
CA THR A 544 -2.98 25.78 -6.72
C THR A 544 -3.73 24.46 -6.87
N LYS A 545 -3.65 23.58 -5.86
CA LYS A 545 -4.33 22.29 -5.84
C LYS A 545 -5.06 22.08 -4.52
N LEU A 546 -6.31 21.64 -4.60
CA LEU A 546 -7.09 21.21 -3.44
C LEU A 546 -7.61 19.81 -3.70
N ASP A 547 -7.45 18.90 -2.75
CA ASP A 547 -7.99 17.55 -2.78
C ASP A 547 -8.97 17.39 -1.62
N PHE A 548 -10.19 17.01 -1.94
CA PHE A 548 -11.32 16.98 -1.03
C PHE A 548 -11.87 15.57 -1.00
N LYS A 549 -11.72 14.91 0.14
CA LYS A 549 -12.32 13.61 0.37
C LYS A 549 -13.66 13.81 1.10
N GLY A 550 -14.73 13.12 0.72
CA GLY A 550 -16.02 13.08 1.44
C GLY A 550 -17.09 14.10 1.04
N ALA A 551 -18.34 13.81 1.37
CA ALA A 551 -19.57 14.33 0.73
C ALA A 551 -20.03 15.77 1.09
N ALA A 552 -19.21 16.62 1.72
CA ALA A 552 -19.75 17.77 2.46
C ALA A 552 -19.52 19.18 1.85
N CYS A 553 -20.56 20.03 1.96
CA CYS A 553 -20.64 21.50 1.90
C CYS A 553 -19.69 22.29 0.96
N LEU A 554 -19.51 21.80 -0.28
CA LEU A 554 -18.76 22.51 -1.33
C LEU A 554 -19.46 23.80 -1.86
N GLU A 555 -20.69 24.07 -1.44
CA GLU A 555 -21.47 25.23 -1.89
C GLU A 555 -20.92 26.59 -1.41
N HIS A 556 -20.06 26.57 -0.39
CA HIS A 556 -19.52 27.76 0.25
C HIS A 556 -18.02 27.97 -0.01
N LEU A 557 -17.44 27.26 -0.99
CA LEU A 557 -16.04 27.48 -1.34
C LEU A 557 -15.83 28.94 -1.78
N PRO A 558 -14.83 29.62 -1.22
CA PRO A 558 -14.51 30.98 -1.61
C PRO A 558 -13.90 31.00 -3.01
N ALA A 559 -13.91 32.16 -3.65
CA ALA A 559 -13.16 32.34 -4.88
C ALA A 559 -11.65 32.31 -4.58
N TRP A 560 -10.99 31.17 -4.80
CA TRP A 560 -9.53 31.07 -4.79
C TRP A 560 -8.98 31.35 -6.18
N PRO A 561 -8.40 32.55 -6.43
CA PRO A 561 -8.06 32.99 -7.78
C PRO A 561 -6.92 32.19 -8.41
N GLN A 562 -6.07 31.53 -7.61
CA GLN A 562 -4.94 30.72 -8.09
C GLN A 562 -5.24 29.22 -8.13
N LEU A 563 -6.42 28.77 -7.69
CA LEU A 563 -6.76 27.34 -7.70
C LEU A 563 -6.88 26.84 -9.14
N ARG A 564 -6.02 25.89 -9.51
CA ARG A 564 -5.93 25.30 -10.86
C ARG A 564 -6.61 23.94 -10.93
N GLU A 565 -6.50 23.15 -9.87
CA GLU A 565 -6.99 21.77 -9.83
C GLU A 565 -7.74 21.53 -8.51
N LEU A 566 -8.94 20.97 -8.62
CA LEU A 566 -9.76 20.52 -7.49
C LEU A 566 -10.03 19.03 -7.67
N PHE A 567 -9.51 18.20 -6.77
CA PHE A 567 -9.76 16.77 -6.71
C PHE A 567 -10.87 16.54 -5.70
N LEU A 568 -11.88 15.76 -6.09
CA LEU A 568 -13.00 15.35 -5.26
C LEU A 568 -12.95 13.82 -5.21
N SER A 569 -12.84 13.24 -4.01
CA SER A 569 -12.92 11.80 -3.82
C SER A 569 -14.00 11.38 -2.83
N GLY A 570 -14.78 10.35 -3.14
CA GLY A 570 -15.93 9.89 -2.36
C GLY A 570 -17.27 10.30 -2.96
N THR A 571 -18.37 10.04 -2.25
CA THR A 571 -19.73 10.17 -2.80
C THR A 571 -20.24 11.62 -2.74
N PHE A 572 -20.33 12.28 -3.90
CA PHE A 572 -20.95 13.62 -4.01
C PHE A 572 -22.30 13.55 -4.71
N PRO A 573 -23.27 14.42 -4.34
CA PRO A 573 -24.46 14.62 -5.16
C PRO A 573 -24.06 15.06 -6.58
N SER A 574 -24.68 14.45 -7.61
CA SER A 574 -24.36 14.70 -9.03
C SER A 574 -24.42 16.17 -9.49
N GLU A 575 -25.03 17.06 -8.69
CA GLU A 575 -25.13 18.49 -8.96
C GLU A 575 -23.90 19.29 -8.50
N VAL A 576 -23.04 18.72 -7.64
CA VAL A 576 -21.88 19.39 -7.04
C VAL A 576 -20.83 19.74 -8.09
N THR A 577 -20.37 18.77 -8.88
CA THR A 577 -19.34 18.98 -9.91
C THR A 577 -19.74 20.03 -10.96
N PRO A 578 -20.97 20.01 -11.54
CA PRO A 578 -21.45 21.07 -12.42
C PRO A 578 -21.53 22.45 -11.74
N LYS A 579 -21.95 22.51 -10.47
CA LYS A 579 -22.04 23.76 -9.71
C LYS A 579 -20.66 24.35 -9.46
N LEU A 580 -19.69 23.52 -9.05
CA LEU A 580 -18.29 23.93 -8.84
C LEU A 580 -17.61 24.39 -10.12
N THR A 581 -17.85 23.71 -11.24
CA THR A 581 -17.31 24.11 -12.54
C THR A 581 -17.82 25.49 -12.96
N ARG A 582 -19.04 25.88 -12.55
CA ARG A 582 -19.59 27.22 -12.81
C ARG A 582 -19.03 28.27 -11.86
N THR A 583 -18.81 27.94 -10.59
CA THR A 583 -18.30 28.88 -9.58
C THR A 583 -16.79 29.09 -9.68
N LEU A 584 -16.05 28.09 -10.16
CA LEU A 584 -14.59 28.11 -10.32
C LEU A 584 -14.21 27.85 -11.80
N PRO A 585 -14.56 28.77 -12.73
CA PRO A 585 -14.39 28.54 -14.17
C PRO A 585 -12.92 28.42 -14.63
N HIS A 586 -11.97 28.85 -13.80
CA HIS A 586 -10.52 28.75 -14.03
C HIS A 586 -9.89 27.50 -13.42
N CYS A 587 -10.66 26.66 -12.72
CA CYS A 587 -10.21 25.46 -12.02
C CYS A 587 -10.71 24.19 -12.72
N SER A 588 -9.82 23.23 -12.95
CA SER A 588 -10.18 21.89 -13.40
C SER A 588 -10.70 21.09 -12.21
N VAL A 589 -11.99 20.75 -12.23
CA VAL A 589 -12.60 19.88 -11.22
C VAL A 589 -12.49 18.43 -11.69
N HIS A 590 -11.93 17.59 -10.84
CA HIS A 590 -11.68 16.18 -11.09
C HIS A 590 -12.38 15.36 -10.00
N GLU A 591 -13.23 14.43 -10.40
CA GLU A 591 -13.97 13.55 -9.49
C GLU A 591 -13.43 12.12 -9.64
N TYR A 592 -13.12 11.48 -8.52
CA TYR A 592 -12.58 10.13 -8.46
C TYR A 592 -13.30 9.36 -7.36
N ASP A 593 -13.91 8.22 -7.70
CA ASP A 593 -14.59 7.36 -6.72
C ASP A 593 -13.61 6.67 -5.77
#